data_AF-A0A948Z423-F1
#
_entry.id   AF-A0A948Z423-F1
#
_cell.length_a   1.000
_cell.length_b   1.000
_cell.length_c   1.000
_cell.angle_alpha   90.00
_cell.angle_beta   90.00
_cell.angle_gamma   90.00
#
_symmetry.space_group_name_H-M   'P 1'
#
loop_
_entity.id
_entity.type
_entity.pdbx_description
1 polymer ?
#
loop_
_entity_poly.entity_id
_entity_poly.type
_entity_poly.pdbx_seq_one_letter_code
_entity_poly.pdbx_strand_id
1 'polypeptide(L)'
;MKNFLIKLIILSGILLGLPFIGVILAGLPVNRYLEFPPETQYIDHAPFSWIAFSGYSLFILALIIPIVIKILRKKKHVDSKPILYPFPWWGWIGLTTGFIAWILAWTRFPWFAGFQPHTFTPLWLSFILVINALTYKRTGNCMIVNRPKYFIMLFLVSAAFWWFFEYLNRFVQNWQYTGVHFSSWEYFLYATISFSTVLPAVLGTREWIQSFSWVEKCRRKLNYYIFQ
;
A
#
# COMPACT_ATOMS: atom_id res chain seq x y z
N MET A 1 -6.73 -24.66 -6.88
CA MET A 1 -5.50 -24.19 -6.19
C MET A 1 -4.22 -24.50 -6.97
N LYS A 2 -4.00 -25.74 -7.46
CA LYS A 2 -2.82 -26.13 -8.25
C LYS A 2 -2.52 -25.19 -9.44
N ASN A 3 -3.52 -24.87 -10.27
CA ASN A 3 -3.35 -23.99 -11.43
C ASN A 3 -2.99 -22.54 -11.05
N PHE A 4 -3.48 -22.05 -9.90
CA PHE A 4 -3.13 -20.72 -9.41
C PHE A 4 -1.67 -20.67 -8.94
N LEU A 5 -1.24 -21.68 -8.18
CA LEU A 5 0.13 -21.76 -7.70
C LEU A 5 1.12 -21.89 -8.87
N ILE A 6 0.80 -22.72 -9.86
CA ILE A 6 1.61 -22.86 -11.08
C ILE A 6 1.73 -21.51 -11.81
N LYS A 7 0.62 -20.80 -12.02
CA LYS A 7 0.64 -19.46 -12.65
C LYS A 7 1.50 -18.48 -11.86
N LEU A 8 1.37 -18.47 -10.53
CA LEU A 8 2.16 -17.62 -9.67
C LEU A 8 3.66 -17.92 -9.81
N ILE A 9 4.05 -19.19 -9.76
CA ILE A 9 5.45 -19.61 -9.89
C ILE A 9 6.02 -19.20 -11.26
N ILE A 10 5.27 -19.45 -12.35
CA ILE A 10 5.69 -19.08 -13.70
C ILE A 10 5.86 -17.56 -13.82
N LEU A 11 4.86 -16.78 -13.38
CA LEU A 11 4.92 -15.32 -13.46
C LEU A 11 6.05 -14.74 -12.60
N SER A 12 6.23 -15.24 -11.37
CA SER A 12 7.35 -14.84 -10.52
C SER A 12 8.69 -15.21 -11.16
N GLY A 13 8.82 -16.41 -11.74
CA GLY A 13 10.04 -16.83 -12.43
C GLY A 13 10.35 -15.96 -13.64
N ILE A 14 9.34 -15.58 -14.42
CA ILE A 14 9.48 -14.66 -15.55
C ILE A 14 9.93 -13.27 -15.07
N LEU A 15 9.25 -12.72 -14.07
CA LEU A 15 9.53 -11.36 -13.58
C LEU A 15 10.84 -11.25 -12.80
N LEU A 16 11.30 -12.33 -12.18
CA LEU A 16 12.62 -12.38 -11.52
C LEU A 16 13.74 -12.74 -12.51
N GLY A 17 13.48 -13.57 -13.51
CA GLY A 17 14.51 -14.06 -14.43
C GLY A 17 14.76 -13.13 -15.60
N LEU A 18 13.70 -12.71 -16.30
CA LEU A 18 13.84 -11.99 -17.58
C LEU A 18 14.53 -10.64 -17.46
N PRO A 19 14.29 -9.79 -16.45
CA PRO A 19 15.01 -8.52 -16.33
C PRO A 19 16.53 -8.73 -16.25
N PHE A 20 16.97 -9.70 -15.45
CA PHE A 20 18.39 -10.01 -15.29
C PHE A 20 19.00 -10.64 -16.55
N ILE A 21 18.28 -11.57 -17.20
CA ILE A 21 18.70 -12.12 -18.50
C ILE A 21 18.82 -11.00 -19.54
N GLY A 22 17.88 -10.05 -19.55
CA GLY A 22 17.90 -8.88 -20.42
C GLY A 22 19.17 -8.03 -20.24
N VAL A 23 19.61 -7.80 -18.99
CA VAL A 23 20.86 -7.10 -18.69
C VAL A 23 22.07 -7.84 -19.29
N ILE A 24 22.14 -9.16 -19.11
CA ILE A 24 23.24 -9.98 -19.64
C ILE A 24 23.26 -9.92 -21.18
N LEU A 25 22.10 -10.14 -21.82
CA LEU A 25 21.98 -10.15 -23.27
C LEU A 25 22.28 -8.77 -23.90
N ALA A 26 21.95 -7.69 -23.20
CA ALA A 26 22.27 -6.33 -23.62
C ALA A 26 23.74 -5.94 -23.40
N GLY A 27 24.57 -6.82 -22.80
CA GLY A 27 25.96 -6.52 -22.49
C GLY A 27 26.13 -5.42 -21.45
N LEU A 28 25.10 -5.18 -20.63
CA LEU A 28 25.13 -4.15 -19.59
C LEU A 28 25.92 -4.63 -18.37
N PRO A 29 26.62 -3.73 -17.66
CA PRO A 29 27.44 -4.10 -16.52
C PRO A 29 26.56 -4.53 -15.34
N VAL A 30 26.64 -5.83 -15.02
CA VAL A 30 25.77 -6.52 -14.06
C VAL A 30 25.89 -5.94 -12.64
N ASN A 31 27.07 -5.45 -12.26
CA ASN A 31 27.32 -4.85 -10.95
C ASN A 31 26.39 -3.68 -10.62
N ARG A 32 25.97 -2.88 -11.63
CA ARG A 32 25.00 -1.78 -11.45
C ARG A 32 23.66 -2.25 -10.89
N TYR A 33 23.23 -3.45 -11.26
CA TYR A 33 21.92 -4.01 -10.87
C TYR A 33 21.99 -4.85 -9.58
N LEU A 34 23.21 -5.21 -9.14
CA LEU A 34 23.46 -5.94 -7.90
C LEU A 34 23.81 -5.03 -6.72
N GLU A 35 24.05 -3.73 -6.96
CA GLU A 35 24.27 -2.71 -5.95
C GLU A 35 23.18 -2.74 -4.86
N PHE A 36 23.60 -2.69 -3.59
CA PHE A 36 22.68 -2.77 -2.45
C PHE A 36 23.25 -2.09 -1.19
N PRO A 37 22.61 -1.03 -0.68
CA PRO A 37 21.38 -0.39 -1.17
C PRO A 37 21.54 0.22 -2.58
N PRO A 38 20.46 0.35 -3.37
CA PRO A 38 20.54 0.97 -4.69
C PRO A 38 20.65 2.50 -4.55
N GLU A 39 21.87 3.02 -4.39
CA GLU A 39 22.11 4.45 -4.19
C GLU A 39 22.34 5.19 -5.52
N THR A 40 22.88 4.50 -6.53
CA THR A 40 23.27 5.11 -7.79
C THR A 40 22.19 4.99 -8.87
N GLN A 41 21.91 6.10 -9.58
CA GLN A 41 21.07 6.10 -10.78
C GLN A 41 21.90 6.02 -12.06
N TYR A 42 21.50 5.13 -12.96
CA TYR A 42 22.12 4.85 -14.25
C TYR A 42 21.13 5.01 -15.43
N ILE A 43 19.87 5.28 -15.14
CA ILE A 43 18.79 5.44 -16.11
C ILE A 43 18.39 6.90 -16.18
N ASP A 44 18.53 7.49 -17.36
CA ASP A 44 18.06 8.84 -17.66
C ASP A 44 16.54 8.80 -17.87
N HIS A 45 15.80 9.42 -16.93
CA HIS A 45 14.35 9.54 -17.04
C HIS A 45 13.96 10.68 -17.97
N ALA A 46 12.94 10.44 -18.80
CA ALA A 46 12.38 11.48 -19.65
C ALA A 46 11.91 12.69 -18.80
N PRO A 47 12.09 13.93 -19.29
CA PRO A 47 11.64 15.11 -18.56
C PRO A 47 10.12 15.13 -18.44
N PHE A 48 9.62 15.92 -17.48
CA PHE A 48 8.19 16.07 -17.27
C PHE A 48 7.49 16.61 -18.53
N SER A 49 6.45 15.89 -18.96
CA SER A 49 5.63 16.28 -20.12
C SER A 49 4.23 16.69 -19.68
N TRP A 50 3.91 17.97 -19.89
CA TRP A 50 2.56 18.50 -19.65
C TRP A 50 1.50 17.78 -20.46
N ILE A 51 1.81 17.39 -21.70
CA ILE A 51 0.87 16.69 -22.59
C ILE A 51 0.53 15.31 -22.01
N ALA A 52 1.55 14.54 -21.62
CA ALA A 52 1.34 13.23 -21.02
C ALA A 52 0.59 13.35 -19.69
N PHE A 53 1.02 14.27 -18.82
CA PHE A 53 0.37 14.52 -17.53
C PHE A 53 -1.11 14.90 -17.68
N SER A 54 -1.43 15.85 -18.55
CA SER A 54 -2.80 16.29 -18.80
C SER A 54 -3.64 15.18 -19.44
N GLY A 55 -3.10 14.43 -20.40
CA GLY A 55 -3.78 13.30 -21.03
C GLY A 55 -4.15 12.22 -20.03
N TYR A 56 -3.20 11.77 -19.20
CA TYR A 56 -3.45 10.77 -18.15
C TYR A 56 -4.40 11.30 -17.08
N SER A 57 -4.25 12.57 -16.67
CA SER A 57 -5.11 13.19 -15.67
C SER A 57 -6.57 13.28 -16.15
N LEU A 58 -6.81 13.73 -17.39
CA LEU A 58 -8.15 13.77 -17.99
C LEU A 58 -8.75 12.37 -18.12
N PHE A 59 -7.97 11.39 -18.55
CA PHE A 59 -8.41 10.00 -18.64
C PHE A 59 -8.83 9.44 -17.26
N ILE A 60 -8.00 9.63 -16.24
CA ILE A 60 -8.28 9.19 -14.87
C ILE A 60 -9.54 9.89 -14.33
N LEU A 61 -9.65 11.21 -14.51
CA LEU A 61 -10.81 11.98 -14.07
C LEU A 61 -12.08 11.54 -14.80
N ALA A 62 -12.02 11.28 -16.11
CA ALA A 62 -13.16 10.78 -16.87
C ALA A 62 -13.69 9.44 -16.33
N LEU A 63 -12.81 8.57 -15.79
CA LEU A 63 -13.21 7.31 -15.15
C LEU A 63 -13.72 7.49 -13.72
N ILE A 64 -13.10 8.38 -12.94
CA ILE A 64 -13.41 8.55 -11.51
C ILE A 64 -14.64 9.43 -11.29
N ILE A 65 -14.79 10.54 -12.03
CA ILE A 65 -15.85 11.53 -11.83
C ILE A 65 -17.25 10.90 -11.86
N PRO A 66 -17.62 10.06 -12.85
CA PRO A 66 -18.95 9.44 -12.89
C PRO A 66 -19.23 8.57 -11.65
N ILE A 67 -18.22 7.87 -11.14
CA ILE A 67 -18.31 7.02 -9.94
C ILE A 67 -18.53 7.91 -8.71
N VAL A 68 -17.74 8.97 -8.54
CA VAL A 68 -17.87 9.93 -7.44
C VAL A 68 -19.22 10.63 -7.47
N ILE A 69 -19.65 11.14 -8.62
CA ILE A 69 -20.96 11.76 -8.80
C ILE A 69 -22.07 10.78 -8.41
N LYS A 70 -22.00 9.52 -8.82
CA LYS A 70 -22.99 8.49 -8.46
C LYS A 70 -23.02 8.20 -6.96
N ILE A 71 -21.86 8.18 -6.29
CA ILE A 71 -21.75 8.01 -4.83
C ILE A 71 -22.38 9.22 -4.12
N LEU A 72 -22.05 10.44 -4.53
CA LEU A 72 -22.55 11.68 -3.93
C LEU A 72 -24.06 11.86 -4.15
N ARG A 73 -24.56 11.58 -5.36
CA ARG A 73 -26.00 11.68 -5.68
C ARG A 73 -26.87 10.64 -4.98
N LYS A 74 -26.32 9.47 -4.60
CA LYS A 74 -27.06 8.43 -3.89
C LYS A 74 -27.28 8.70 -2.40
N LYS A 75 -26.85 9.86 -1.87
CA LYS A 75 -26.93 10.20 -0.45
C LYS A 75 -28.35 10.56 0.05
N LYS A 76 -29.42 9.99 -0.50
CA LYS A 76 -30.81 10.33 -0.09
C LYS A 76 -31.77 9.20 0.24
N HIS A 77 -31.38 7.92 0.15
CA HIS A 77 -32.22 6.83 0.68
C HIS A 77 -31.40 5.67 1.24
N VAL A 78 -31.23 5.68 2.56
CA VAL A 78 -31.01 4.45 3.34
C VAL A 78 -31.93 4.53 4.55
N ASP A 79 -33.09 3.92 4.40
CA ASP A 79 -33.98 3.54 5.49
C ASP A 79 -33.25 2.53 6.39
N SER A 80 -33.41 2.69 7.72
CA SER A 80 -32.76 2.02 8.87
C SER A 80 -31.38 2.57 9.34
N LYS A 81 -31.33 3.01 10.61
CA LYS A 81 -30.10 3.42 11.31
C LYS A 81 -29.20 2.20 11.48
N PRO A 82 -27.93 2.22 11.03
CA PRO A 82 -27.01 1.12 11.30
C PRO A 82 -26.75 1.02 12.81
N ILE A 83 -26.78 -0.20 13.34
CA ILE A 83 -26.30 -0.47 14.71
C ILE A 83 -24.79 -0.22 14.69
N LEU A 84 -24.33 0.76 15.47
CA LEU A 84 -22.92 1.06 15.63
C LEU A 84 -22.42 0.47 16.95
N TYR A 85 -21.26 -0.17 16.88
CA TYR A 85 -20.53 -0.66 18.04
C TYR A 85 -19.69 0.47 18.64
N PRO A 86 -19.34 0.42 19.94
CA PRO A 86 -18.42 1.38 20.52
C PRO A 86 -17.06 1.32 19.81
N PHE A 87 -16.38 2.47 19.72
CA PHE A 87 -15.03 2.52 19.17
C PHE A 87 -14.08 1.83 20.16
N PRO A 88 -13.31 0.82 19.72
CA PRO A 88 -12.52 0.00 20.63
C PRO A 88 -11.32 0.79 21.20
N TRP A 89 -10.87 0.40 22.41
CA TRP A 89 -9.77 1.06 23.12
C TRP A 89 -8.46 1.10 22.32
N TRP A 90 -8.14 0.03 21.57
CA TRP A 90 -6.94 -0.02 20.71
C TRP A 90 -7.03 0.92 19.51
N GLY A 91 -8.24 1.33 19.10
CA GLY A 91 -8.42 2.39 18.13
C GLY A 91 -8.00 3.75 18.66
N TRP A 92 -8.28 4.04 19.94
CA TRP A 92 -7.81 5.26 20.61
C TRP A 92 -6.30 5.28 20.74
N ILE A 93 -5.67 4.13 21.02
CA ILE A 93 -4.22 4.01 20.98
C ILE A 93 -3.69 4.40 19.60
N GLY A 94 -4.27 3.85 18.52
CA GLY A 94 -3.87 4.22 17.16
C GLY A 94 -4.02 5.71 16.87
N LEU A 95 -5.09 6.36 17.32
CA LEU A 95 -5.25 7.82 17.16
C LEU A 95 -4.17 8.59 17.91
N THR A 96 -3.92 8.23 19.18
CA THR A 96 -2.93 8.90 20.03
C THR A 96 -1.50 8.70 19.50
N THR A 97 -1.11 7.46 19.19
CA THR A 97 0.23 7.17 18.63
C THR A 97 0.41 7.80 17.27
N GLY A 98 -0.64 7.83 16.44
CA GLY A 98 -0.62 8.47 15.13
C GLY A 98 -0.43 9.98 15.24
N PHE A 99 -1.15 10.63 16.15
CA PHE A 99 -1.02 12.06 16.41
C PHE A 99 0.38 12.42 16.93
N ILE A 100 0.90 11.68 17.91
CA ILE A 100 2.26 11.88 18.44
C ILE A 100 3.30 11.66 17.33
N ALA A 101 3.21 10.55 16.60
CA ALA A 101 4.15 10.24 15.52
C ALA A 101 4.09 11.30 14.40
N TRP A 102 2.93 11.86 14.11
CA TRP A 102 2.77 12.96 13.15
C TRP A 102 3.51 14.21 13.61
N ILE A 103 3.33 14.62 14.86
CA ILE A 103 4.04 15.78 15.42
C ILE A 103 5.55 15.56 15.35
N LEU A 104 6.03 14.37 15.75
CA LEU A 104 7.46 14.02 15.73
C LEU A 104 8.04 13.92 14.31
N ALA A 105 7.24 13.47 13.33
CA ALA A 105 7.66 13.38 11.93
C ALA A 105 7.85 14.76 11.29
N TRP A 106 6.94 15.69 11.56
CA TRP A 106 6.86 16.98 10.88
C TRP A 106 7.50 18.14 11.65
N THR A 107 7.70 18.00 12.97
CA THR A 107 8.40 18.99 13.78
C THR A 107 9.87 18.59 13.93
N ARG A 108 10.79 19.43 13.47
CA ARG A 108 12.25 19.17 13.50
C ARG A 108 12.84 19.43 14.89
N PHE A 109 12.46 18.62 15.87
CA PHE A 109 13.01 18.70 17.23
C PHE A 109 14.48 18.24 17.25
N PRO A 110 15.44 19.05 17.76
CA PRO A 110 16.86 18.66 17.78
C PRO A 110 17.12 17.35 18.52
N TRP A 111 16.44 17.12 19.64
CA TRP A 111 16.58 15.90 20.46
C TRP A 111 16.01 14.63 19.79
N PHE A 112 15.16 14.78 18.76
CA PHE A 112 14.52 13.68 18.05
C PHE A 112 15.11 13.43 16.66
N ALA A 113 16.10 14.22 16.23
CA ALA A 113 16.63 14.19 14.87
C ALA A 113 17.07 12.78 14.41
N GLY A 114 17.72 12.01 15.29
CA GLY A 114 18.16 10.65 14.98
C GLY A 114 17.03 9.63 14.76
N PHE A 115 15.88 9.82 15.40
CA PHE A 115 14.72 8.92 15.27
C PHE A 115 13.71 9.38 14.22
N GLN A 116 13.83 10.62 13.77
CA GLN A 116 12.89 11.20 12.81
C GLN A 116 12.74 10.41 11.50
N PRO A 117 13.82 9.83 10.91
CA PRO A 117 13.69 8.97 9.73
C PRO A 117 12.83 7.72 9.95
N HIS A 118 12.65 7.28 11.20
CA HIS A 118 11.92 6.06 11.54
C HIS A 118 10.43 6.30 11.86
N THR A 119 9.94 7.54 11.69
CA THR A 119 8.54 7.90 11.99
C THR A 119 7.51 7.36 11.01
N PHE A 120 7.94 6.83 9.86
CA PHE A 120 7.09 6.17 8.89
C PHE A 120 6.31 5.00 9.53
N THR A 121 7.02 4.04 10.15
CA THR A 121 6.42 2.84 10.73
C THR A 121 5.33 3.12 11.77
N PRO A 122 5.55 3.96 12.82
CA PRO A 122 4.52 4.23 13.81
C PRO A 122 3.29 4.93 13.21
N LEU A 123 3.46 5.79 12.19
CA LEU A 123 2.33 6.40 11.48
C LEU A 123 1.47 5.34 10.78
N TRP A 124 2.09 4.41 10.06
CA TRP A 124 1.36 3.37 9.33
C TRP A 124 0.72 2.33 10.26
N LEU A 125 1.40 1.92 11.33
CA LEU A 125 0.79 1.03 12.34
C LEU A 125 -0.42 1.71 13.01
N SER A 126 -0.30 3.01 13.31
CA SER A 126 -1.41 3.81 13.84
C SER A 126 -2.58 3.86 12.86
N PHE A 127 -2.32 4.09 11.57
CA PHE A 127 -3.35 4.05 10.53
C PHE A 127 -4.04 2.68 10.45
N ILE A 128 -3.26 1.58 10.48
CA ILE A 128 -3.79 0.21 10.46
C ILE A 128 -4.72 -0.04 11.65
N LEU A 129 -4.34 0.39 12.86
CA LEU A 129 -5.20 0.30 14.03
C LEU A 129 -6.48 1.12 13.85
N VAL A 130 -6.36 2.39 13.46
CA VAL A 130 -7.53 3.27 13.31
C VAL A 130 -8.51 2.74 12.27
N ILE A 131 -8.04 2.31 11.10
CA ILE A 131 -8.92 1.84 10.04
C ILE A 131 -9.67 0.56 10.44
N ASN A 132 -9.00 -0.36 11.15
CA ASN A 132 -9.65 -1.56 11.67
C ASN A 132 -10.64 -1.23 12.79
N ALA A 133 -10.36 -0.24 13.62
CA ALA A 133 -11.25 0.21 14.68
C ALA A 133 -12.51 0.85 14.10
N LEU A 134 -12.36 1.63 13.02
CA LEU A 134 -13.48 2.17 12.26
C LEU A 134 -14.32 1.08 11.61
N THR A 135 -13.71 0.02 11.08
CA THR A 135 -14.44 -1.16 10.60
C THR A 135 -15.22 -1.81 11.73
N TYR A 136 -14.56 -2.11 12.86
CA TYR A 136 -15.20 -2.73 14.02
C TYR A 136 -16.39 -1.91 14.53
N LYS A 137 -16.24 -0.58 14.65
CA LYS A 137 -17.32 0.34 15.02
C LYS A 137 -18.55 0.19 14.13
N ARG A 138 -18.37 -0.12 12.84
CA ARG A 138 -19.45 -0.20 11.85
C ARG A 138 -20.10 -1.58 11.74
N THR A 139 -19.35 -2.65 11.98
CA THR A 139 -19.77 -4.02 11.65
C THR A 139 -19.71 -4.99 12.83
N GLY A 140 -19.12 -4.57 13.95
CA GLY A 140 -18.80 -5.44 15.10
C GLY A 140 -17.70 -6.46 14.81
N ASN A 141 -17.11 -6.42 13.60
CA ASN A 141 -16.15 -7.40 13.13
C ASN A 141 -15.01 -6.72 12.35
N CYS A 142 -13.77 -7.15 12.54
CA CYS A 142 -12.63 -6.70 11.75
C CYS A 142 -11.54 -7.78 11.69
N MET A 143 -10.58 -7.64 10.78
CA MET A 143 -9.49 -8.63 10.67
C MET A 143 -8.64 -8.77 11.94
N ILE A 144 -8.44 -7.70 12.72
CA ILE A 144 -7.68 -7.78 13.98
C ILE A 144 -8.37 -8.72 14.99
N VAL A 145 -9.69 -8.59 15.15
CA VAL A 145 -10.45 -9.33 16.16
C VAL A 145 -10.85 -10.71 15.65
N ASN A 146 -11.38 -10.79 14.42
CA ASN A 146 -11.99 -12.02 13.91
C ASN A 146 -11.03 -12.90 13.12
N ARG A 147 -9.94 -12.33 12.58
CA ARG A 147 -8.99 -13.04 11.71
C ARG A 147 -7.52 -12.69 12.04
N PRO A 148 -7.08 -12.83 13.31
CA PRO A 148 -5.76 -12.36 13.74
C PRO A 148 -4.60 -13.04 13.01
N LYS A 149 -4.70 -14.35 12.71
CA LYS A 149 -3.68 -15.07 11.92
C LYS A 149 -3.53 -14.48 10.52
N TYR A 150 -4.66 -14.22 9.86
CA TYR A 150 -4.67 -13.57 8.54
C TYR A 150 -4.06 -12.17 8.63
N PHE A 151 -4.45 -11.38 9.63
CA PHE A 151 -3.92 -10.05 9.88
C PHE A 151 -2.39 -10.05 10.05
N ILE A 152 -1.84 -10.95 10.87
CA ILE A 152 -0.38 -11.05 11.08
C ILE A 152 0.32 -11.50 9.79
N MET A 153 -0.24 -12.49 9.07
CA MET A 153 0.31 -12.94 7.80
C MET A 153 0.38 -11.84 6.75
N LEU A 154 -0.52 -10.85 6.79
CA LEU A 154 -0.46 -9.72 5.86
C LEU A 154 0.83 -8.92 6.01
N PHE A 155 1.42 -8.81 7.20
CA PHE A 155 2.69 -8.10 7.38
C PHE A 155 3.83 -8.82 6.68
N LEU A 156 3.90 -10.15 6.85
CA LEU A 156 4.94 -10.98 6.21
C LEU A 156 4.80 -10.98 4.69
N VAL A 157 3.57 -11.17 4.20
CA VAL A 157 3.29 -11.16 2.76
C VAL A 157 3.54 -9.77 2.17
N SER A 158 3.22 -8.70 2.90
CA SER A 158 3.47 -7.32 2.44
C SER A 158 4.95 -7.04 2.30
N ALA A 159 5.78 -7.50 3.24
CA ALA A 159 7.23 -7.37 3.16
C ALA A 159 7.78 -8.07 1.92
N ALA A 160 7.41 -9.34 1.70
CA ALA A 160 7.83 -10.09 0.51
C ALA A 160 7.34 -9.45 -0.80
N PHE A 161 6.08 -8.98 -0.80
CA PHE A 161 5.48 -8.30 -1.95
C PHE A 161 6.25 -7.03 -2.33
N TRP A 162 6.63 -6.20 -1.37
CA TRP A 162 7.39 -4.98 -1.65
C TRP A 162 8.85 -5.22 -1.96
N TRP A 163 9.49 -6.22 -1.36
CA TRP A 163 10.83 -6.64 -1.77
C TRP A 163 10.88 -7.09 -3.23
N PHE A 164 9.80 -7.68 -3.74
CA PHE A 164 9.67 -7.99 -5.15
C PHE A 164 9.62 -6.73 -6.02
N PHE A 165 8.88 -5.69 -5.62
CA PHE A 165 8.90 -4.40 -6.32
C PHE A 165 10.25 -3.70 -6.23
N GLU A 166 10.90 -3.76 -5.07
CA GLU A 166 12.24 -3.21 -4.85
C GLU A 166 13.29 -3.91 -5.71
N TYR A 167 13.16 -5.23 -5.88
CA TYR A 167 13.97 -6.00 -6.83
C TYR A 167 13.77 -5.50 -8.26
N LEU A 168 12.52 -5.36 -8.72
CA LEU A 168 12.22 -4.85 -10.06
C LEU A 168 12.70 -3.41 -10.25
N ASN A 169 12.60 -2.59 -9.20
CA ASN A 169 13.05 -1.21 -9.20
C ASN A 169 14.56 -1.08 -9.47
N ARG A 170 15.38 -2.10 -9.17
CA ARG A 170 16.80 -2.09 -9.55
C ARG A 170 17.02 -1.97 -11.05
N PHE A 171 16.10 -2.47 -11.86
CA PHE A 171 16.23 -2.50 -13.33
C PHE A 171 15.63 -1.27 -14.01
N VAL A 172 14.57 -0.71 -13.44
CA VAL A 172 13.85 0.43 -14.02
C VAL A 172 14.17 1.74 -13.33
N GLN A 173 14.71 1.68 -12.11
CA GLN A 173 15.08 2.82 -11.26
C GLN A 173 13.99 3.88 -11.16
N ASN A 174 12.74 3.43 -10.98
CA ASN A 174 11.55 4.28 -10.87
C ASN A 174 11.57 5.16 -9.61
N TRP A 175 12.18 4.68 -8.52
CA TRP A 175 12.41 5.48 -7.31
C TRP A 175 13.80 5.23 -6.74
N GLN A 176 14.28 6.20 -5.97
CA GLN A 176 15.50 6.12 -5.17
C GLN A 176 15.26 6.73 -3.79
N TYR A 177 15.98 6.23 -2.78
CA TYR A 177 15.93 6.76 -1.43
C TYR A 177 17.05 7.78 -1.25
N THR A 178 16.70 9.04 -0.99
CA THR A 178 17.66 10.14 -0.78
C THR A 178 17.73 10.54 0.68
N GLY A 179 18.90 11.00 1.13
CA GLY A 179 19.07 11.71 2.40
C GLY A 179 19.89 10.97 3.44
N VAL A 180 19.47 9.77 3.84
CA VAL A 180 20.20 8.95 4.83
C VAL A 180 20.85 7.77 4.13
N HIS A 181 22.17 7.63 4.32
CA HIS A 181 22.91 6.46 3.87
C HIS A 181 22.83 5.38 4.95
N PHE A 182 22.41 4.19 4.54
CA PHE A 182 22.29 3.03 5.41
C PHE A 182 23.26 1.97 4.95
N SER A 183 23.84 1.22 5.88
CA SER A 183 24.48 -0.04 5.52
C SER A 183 23.46 -1.00 4.88
N SER A 184 23.93 -1.99 4.11
CA SER A 184 23.06 -2.99 3.49
C SER A 184 22.12 -3.68 4.49
N TRP A 185 22.59 -3.91 5.72
CA TRP A 185 21.79 -4.55 6.75
C TRP A 185 20.74 -3.62 7.37
N GLU A 186 21.11 -2.38 7.66
CA GLU A 186 20.17 -1.36 8.15
C GLU A 186 19.08 -1.09 7.11
N TYR A 187 19.45 -0.93 5.85
CA TYR A 187 18.51 -0.78 4.76
C TYR A 187 17.55 -1.97 4.69
N PHE A 188 18.08 -3.20 4.73
CA PHE A 188 17.26 -4.39 4.71
C PHE A 188 16.25 -4.41 5.87
N LEU A 189 16.67 -4.12 7.10
CA LEU A 189 15.80 -4.12 8.27
C LEU A 189 14.74 -3.02 8.21
N TYR A 190 15.14 -1.77 7.98
CA TYR A 190 14.22 -0.63 7.96
C TYR A 190 13.25 -0.67 6.79
N ALA A 191 13.72 -1.08 5.61
CA ALA A 191 12.86 -1.31 4.45
C ALA A 191 11.88 -2.44 4.74
N THR A 192 12.32 -3.58 5.28
CA THR A 192 11.43 -4.72 5.61
C THR A 192 10.31 -4.31 6.56
N ILE A 193 10.63 -3.55 7.61
CA ILE A 193 9.63 -3.06 8.56
C ILE A 193 8.62 -2.15 7.83
N SER A 194 9.10 -1.22 7.02
CA SER A 194 8.24 -0.29 6.27
C SER A 194 7.34 -1.03 5.26
N PHE A 195 7.94 -1.92 4.47
CA PHE A 195 7.30 -2.77 3.46
C PHE A 195 6.23 -3.68 4.04
N SER A 196 6.37 -4.10 5.30
CA SER A 196 5.38 -4.95 5.98
C SER A 196 4.02 -4.27 6.19
N THR A 197 3.92 -2.95 6.11
CA THR A 197 2.71 -2.22 6.53
C THR A 197 1.66 -2.02 5.44
N VAL A 198 2.02 -2.17 4.17
CA VAL A 198 1.16 -1.74 3.05
C VAL A 198 -0.07 -2.63 2.87
N LEU A 199 0.07 -3.96 2.80
CA LEU A 199 -1.11 -4.84 2.64
C LEU A 199 -2.07 -4.79 3.83
N PRO A 200 -1.61 -4.82 5.11
CA PRO A 200 -2.49 -4.61 6.25
C PRO A 200 -3.29 -3.29 6.16
N ALA A 201 -2.63 -2.21 5.72
CA ALA A 201 -3.29 -0.91 5.56
C ALA A 201 -4.34 -0.95 4.43
N VAL A 202 -3.95 -1.39 3.23
CA VAL A 202 -4.83 -1.45 2.05
C VAL A 202 -6.03 -2.35 2.28
N LEU A 203 -5.83 -3.54 2.85
CA LEU A 203 -6.91 -4.50 3.07
C LEU A 203 -7.80 -4.11 4.25
N GLY A 204 -7.25 -3.47 5.29
CA GLY A 204 -8.03 -2.83 6.34
C GLY A 204 -8.93 -1.72 5.80
N THR A 205 -8.40 -0.84 4.94
CA THR A 205 -9.18 0.19 4.25
C THR A 205 -10.24 -0.41 3.33
N ARG A 206 -9.91 -1.48 2.59
CA ARG A 206 -10.87 -2.19 1.75
C ARG A 206 -12.03 -2.74 2.57
N GLU A 207 -11.76 -3.37 3.71
CA GLU A 207 -12.80 -3.90 4.60
C GLU A 207 -13.69 -2.78 5.16
N TRP A 208 -13.07 -1.66 5.55
CA TRP A 208 -13.81 -0.47 5.98
C TRP A 208 -14.72 0.08 4.88
N ILE A 209 -14.22 0.26 3.65
CA ILE A 209 -15.02 0.73 2.51
C ILE A 209 -16.16 -0.25 2.20
N GLN A 210 -15.91 -1.57 2.30
CA GLN A 210 -16.93 -2.59 2.06
C GLN A 210 -18.03 -2.62 3.13
N SER A 211 -17.79 -2.06 4.32
CA SER A 211 -18.81 -1.91 5.37
C SER A 211 -19.89 -0.87 5.07
N PHE A 212 -19.79 -0.13 3.95
CA PHE A 212 -20.80 0.84 3.56
C PHE A 212 -21.83 0.20 2.61
N SER A 213 -23.11 0.36 2.93
CA SER A 213 -24.23 -0.25 2.19
C SER A 213 -24.30 0.14 0.70
N TRP A 214 -23.76 1.29 0.32
CA TRP A 214 -23.70 1.70 -1.08
C TRP A 214 -22.75 0.83 -1.91
N VAL A 215 -21.68 0.29 -1.30
CA VAL A 215 -20.72 -0.60 -1.96
C VAL A 215 -21.36 -1.96 -2.24
N GLU A 216 -22.09 -2.52 -1.28
CA GLU A 216 -22.82 -3.78 -1.44
C GLU A 216 -23.87 -3.70 -2.56
N LYS A 217 -24.66 -2.62 -2.59
CA LYS A 217 -25.65 -2.37 -3.65
C LYS A 217 -25.00 -2.21 -5.03
N CYS A 218 -23.84 -1.57 -5.12
CA CYS A 218 -23.09 -1.47 -6.38
C CYS A 218 -22.58 -2.83 -6.86
N ARG A 219 -22.06 -3.68 -5.95
CA ARG A 219 -21.59 -5.03 -6.27
C ARG A 219 -22.70 -5.94 -6.79
N ARG A 220 -23.86 -5.93 -6.12
CA ARG A 220 -25.04 -6.71 -6.55
C ARG A 220 -25.52 -6.30 -7.94
N LYS A 221 -25.51 -5.00 -8.24
CA LYS A 221 -25.90 -4.49 -9.56
C LYS A 221 -24.90 -4.90 -10.65
N LEU A 222 -23.59 -4.85 -10.37
CA LEU A 222 -22.56 -5.25 -11.35
C LEU A 222 -22.65 -6.75 -11.71
N ASN A 223 -22.85 -7.62 -10.72
CA ASN A 223 -23.01 -9.06 -10.96
C ASN A 223 -24.28 -9.38 -11.78
N TYR A 224 -25.35 -8.61 -11.65
CA TYR A 224 -26.56 -8.81 -12.43
C TYR A 224 -26.36 -8.55 -13.93
N TYR A 225 -25.51 -7.59 -14.31
CA TYR A 225 -25.24 -7.25 -15.72
C TYR A 225 -24.14 -8.08 -16.39
N ILE A 226 -23.30 -8.78 -15.62
CA ILE A 226 -22.17 -9.56 -16.17
C ILE A 226 -22.57 -11.03 -16.42
N PHE A 227 -23.62 -11.53 -15.75
CA PHE A 227 -24.07 -12.92 -15.84
C PHE A 227 -25.46 -13.07 -16.48
N GLN A 228 -25.88 -12.10 -17.30
CA GLN A 228 -26.93 -12.24 -18.32
C GLN A 228 -26.28 -12.13 -19.70
#